data_AF-A0A9P9EHB9-F1
#
_entry.id   AF-A0A9P9EHB9-F1
#
_cell.length_a   1.000
_cell.length_b   1.000
_cell.length_c   1.000
_cell.angle_alpha   90.00
_cell.angle_beta   90.00
_cell.angle_gamma   90.00
#
_symmetry.space_group_name_H-M   'P 1'
#
loop_
_entity.id
_entity.type
_entity.pdbx_description
1 polymer ?
#
loop_
_entity_poly.entity_id
_entity_poly.type
_entity_poly.pdbx_seq_one_letter_code
_entity_poly.pdbx_strand_id
1 'polypeptide(L)'
;MSVHRTLSPFLRLPPKLRLQIYSYLNLAPDPEEDITTINYTLEWPFLDHPSSTTFTAHQLDRCRCPQQTPRRSNISTQDHFYTRFLCYGPEVRFATRSQPRWILQQPGVAFNVLRPEREEECEQRPDARILFVNRLIYSEVCPLLYRGRNFLCITSVCSRGRYQAYATEKWLSQRTPFARSHITSISLLCQDNEEDCRESAVSTAYIQLSRFILNSLPRCLSLCLNVWSADIPLHSFAMLFRRKGMRIYVNTDVEDDDIYVFCDAWLFMQHFGNSEDWIDLYYRKEHTQEDLESVLSDSVHLRQ
;
A
#
# COMPACT_ATOMS: atom_id res chain seq x y z
N MET A 1 -33.52 19.51 -25.80
CA MET A 1 -34.39 18.62 -24.99
C MET A 1 -33.75 18.44 -23.62
N SER A 2 -34.30 19.09 -22.59
CA SER A 2 -33.80 19.05 -21.21
C SER A 2 -34.19 17.73 -20.57
N VAL A 3 -33.22 16.83 -20.38
CA VAL A 3 -33.43 15.64 -19.55
C VAL A 3 -33.39 16.11 -18.10
N HIS A 4 -34.56 16.38 -17.52
CA HIS A 4 -34.70 16.48 -16.08
C HIS A 4 -34.25 15.14 -15.49
N ARG A 5 -32.98 15.06 -15.05
CA ARG A 5 -32.47 13.93 -14.27
C ARG A 5 -33.24 13.92 -12.96
N THR A 6 -34.32 13.15 -12.94
CA THR A 6 -35.05 12.85 -11.73
C THR A 6 -34.07 12.23 -10.73
N LEU A 7 -33.92 12.88 -9.58
CA LEU A 7 -33.07 12.39 -8.49
C LEU A 7 -33.44 10.94 -8.17
N SER A 8 -32.43 10.10 -7.92
CA SER A 8 -32.59 8.72 -7.45
C SER A 8 -33.63 8.64 -6.34
N PRO A 9 -34.50 7.62 -6.30
CA PRO A 9 -35.43 7.41 -5.17
C PRO A 9 -34.72 7.46 -3.81
N PHE A 10 -33.47 6.98 -3.74
CA PHE A 10 -32.66 7.06 -2.53
C PHE A 10 -32.27 8.52 -2.19
N LEU A 11 -31.89 9.33 -3.18
CA LEU A 11 -31.55 10.74 -3.01
C LEU A 11 -32.75 11.62 -2.64
N ARG A 12 -33.97 11.12 -2.84
CA ARG A 12 -35.20 11.77 -2.38
C ARG A 12 -35.46 11.54 -0.89
N LEU A 13 -34.76 10.60 -0.26
CA LEU A 13 -34.87 10.39 1.18
C LEU A 13 -34.30 11.61 1.92
N PRO A 14 -34.97 12.06 3.00
CA PRO A 14 -34.44 13.11 3.86
C PRO A 14 -33.01 12.80 4.31
N PRO A 15 -32.10 13.80 4.38
CA PRO A 15 -30.71 13.59 4.80
C PRO A 15 -30.56 12.79 6.10
N LYS A 16 -31.45 13.02 7.07
CA LYS A 16 -31.50 12.30 8.34
C LYS A 16 -31.74 10.79 8.16
N LEU A 17 -32.66 10.41 7.27
CA LEU A 17 -32.95 9.00 6.95
C LEU A 17 -31.79 8.35 6.20
N ARG A 18 -31.15 9.09 5.28
CA ARG A 18 -29.95 8.58 4.59
C ARG A 18 -28.79 8.36 5.56
N LEU A 19 -28.55 9.27 6.49
CA LEU A 19 -27.56 9.11 7.57
C LEU A 19 -27.86 7.89 8.44
N GLN A 20 -29.13 7.68 8.82
CA GLN A 20 -29.54 6.48 9.56
C GLN A 20 -29.30 5.19 8.76
N ILE A 21 -29.59 5.18 7.47
CA ILE A 21 -29.31 4.04 6.59
C ILE A 21 -27.79 3.81 6.47
N TYR A 22 -26.98 4.85 6.32
CA TYR A 22 -25.53 4.71 6.25
C TYR A 22 -24.92 4.20 7.55
N SER A 23 -25.42 4.68 8.68
CA SER A 23 -25.05 4.20 10.01
C SER A 23 -25.46 2.74 10.19
N TYR A 24 -26.69 2.36 9.83
CA TYR A 24 -27.15 0.97 9.89
C TYR A 24 -26.33 0.00 9.04
N LEU A 25 -25.84 0.48 7.88
CA LEU A 25 -25.02 -0.32 6.97
C LEU A 25 -23.52 -0.27 7.30
N ASN A 26 -23.14 0.41 8.38
CA ASN A 26 -21.76 0.64 8.81
C ASN A 26 -20.86 1.18 7.68
N LEU A 27 -21.41 2.11 6.88
CA LEU A 27 -20.72 2.68 5.70
C LEU A 27 -19.85 3.88 6.06
N ALA A 28 -20.12 4.54 7.18
CA ALA A 28 -19.29 5.61 7.72
C ALA A 28 -18.11 4.99 8.50
N PRO A 29 -16.91 5.60 8.49
CA PRO A 29 -15.87 5.25 9.45
C PRO A 29 -16.41 5.47 10.86
N ASP A 30 -16.14 4.53 11.77
CA ASP A 30 -16.34 4.78 13.20
C ASP A 30 -15.46 5.99 13.57
N PRO A 31 -15.98 6.99 14.30
CA PRO A 31 -15.18 8.14 14.75
C PRO A 31 -13.92 7.75 15.52
N GLU A 32 -13.87 6.55 16.12
CA GLU A 32 -12.71 6.01 16.83
C GLU A 32 -11.83 5.10 15.96
N GLU A 33 -12.28 4.71 14.75
CA GLU A 33 -11.51 3.82 13.85
C GLU A 33 -10.64 4.63 12.88
N ASP A 34 -9.40 4.89 13.30
CA ASP A 34 -8.41 5.59 12.49
C ASP A 34 -7.88 4.75 11.32
N ILE A 35 -7.96 3.41 11.38
CA ILE A 35 -7.35 2.49 10.42
C ILE A 35 -8.32 1.36 10.02
N THR A 36 -8.69 1.32 8.74
CA THR A 36 -9.43 0.19 8.15
C THR A 36 -8.46 -0.91 7.70
N THR A 37 -8.52 -2.06 8.39
CA THR A 37 -7.64 -3.22 8.12
C THR A 37 -8.16 -4.12 7.00
N ILE A 38 -7.27 -4.52 6.10
CA ILE A 38 -7.52 -5.43 4.97
C ILE A 38 -6.62 -6.66 5.09
N ASN A 39 -7.19 -7.80 5.49
CA ASN A 39 -6.43 -9.05 5.58
C ASN A 39 -6.19 -9.67 4.21
N TYR A 40 -5.00 -10.22 4.00
CA TYR A 40 -4.68 -11.06 2.85
C TYR A 40 -3.86 -12.30 3.21
N THR A 41 -3.83 -13.25 2.29
CA THR A 41 -2.95 -14.42 2.29
C THR A 41 -2.17 -14.46 0.97
N LEU A 42 -1.05 -15.17 0.99
CA LEU A 42 -0.17 -15.33 -0.15
C LEU A 42 -0.14 -16.80 -0.58
N GLU A 43 -0.43 -17.06 -1.83
CA GLU A 43 -0.30 -18.37 -2.44
C GLU A 43 0.88 -18.40 -3.42
N TRP A 44 1.63 -19.49 -3.41
CA TRP A 44 2.91 -19.64 -4.11
C TRP A 44 2.84 -20.81 -5.09
N PRO A 45 2.18 -20.65 -6.24
CA PRO A 45 1.86 -21.77 -7.12
C PRO A 45 3.07 -22.45 -7.77
N PHE A 46 4.22 -21.77 -7.78
CA PHE A 46 5.43 -22.26 -8.45
C PHE A 46 6.55 -22.68 -7.49
N LEU A 47 6.30 -22.66 -6.18
CA LEU A 47 7.28 -23.07 -5.17
C LEU A 47 7.00 -24.49 -4.69
N ASP A 48 8.07 -25.25 -4.45
CA ASP A 48 7.96 -26.64 -4.03
C ASP A 48 7.46 -26.77 -2.58
N HIS A 49 7.98 -25.96 -1.66
CA HIS A 49 7.65 -26.04 -0.23
C HIS A 49 7.45 -24.65 0.42
N PRO A 50 6.45 -23.88 -0.03
CA PRO A 50 6.18 -22.57 0.53
C PRO A 50 5.69 -22.71 1.98
N SER A 51 6.41 -22.11 2.91
CA SER A 51 6.07 -22.03 4.32
C SER A 51 6.23 -20.61 4.85
N SER A 52 5.69 -20.35 6.03
CA SER A 52 5.89 -19.09 6.75
C SER A 52 7.36 -18.82 7.08
N THR A 53 8.27 -19.81 6.99
CA THR A 53 9.71 -19.64 7.20
C THR A 53 10.52 -19.53 5.90
N THR A 54 9.97 -19.97 4.77
CA THR A 54 10.64 -20.14 3.47
C THR A 54 11.31 -18.90 2.87
N PHE A 55 11.04 -17.69 3.38
CA PHE A 55 11.61 -16.44 2.87
C PHE A 55 12.23 -15.63 4.01
N THR A 56 13.26 -16.19 4.64
CA THR A 56 14.24 -15.39 5.39
C THR A 56 15.35 -14.99 4.42
N ALA A 57 16.18 -14.01 4.77
CA ALA A 57 17.33 -13.60 3.96
C ALA A 57 18.24 -14.78 3.53
N HIS A 58 18.19 -15.91 4.24
CA HIS A 58 19.01 -17.10 4.01
C HIS A 58 18.25 -18.29 3.40
N GLN A 59 16.92 -18.25 3.31
CA GLN A 59 16.12 -19.38 2.84
C GLN A 59 15.60 -19.09 1.43
N LEU A 60 16.13 -19.85 0.46
CA LEU A 60 15.74 -19.79 -0.94
C LEU A 60 14.95 -21.04 -1.28
N ASP A 61 13.66 -20.90 -1.60
CA ASP A 61 12.88 -22.05 -2.10
C ASP A 61 13.19 -22.32 -3.57
N ARG A 62 12.99 -23.57 -3.97
CA ARG A 62 13.03 -23.96 -5.38
C ARG A 62 11.76 -23.48 -6.07
N CYS A 63 11.97 -22.83 -7.19
CA CYS A 63 10.95 -22.26 -8.04
C CYS A 63 10.94 -22.98 -9.38
N ARG A 64 9.74 -23.35 -9.83
CA ARG A 64 9.47 -23.99 -11.13
C ARG A 64 8.70 -23.07 -12.08
N CYS A 65 8.81 -21.76 -11.87
CA CYS A 65 8.08 -20.79 -12.66
C CYS A 65 8.55 -20.76 -14.13
N PRO A 66 7.66 -20.50 -15.11
CA PRO A 66 8.04 -20.55 -16.52
C PRO A 66 8.77 -19.30 -17.02
N GLN A 67 9.06 -18.31 -16.17
CA GLN A 67 9.70 -17.05 -16.56
C GLN A 67 11.21 -17.16 -16.84
N GLN A 68 11.93 -18.00 -16.10
CA GLN A 68 13.39 -18.03 -16.19
C GLN A 68 13.95 -18.99 -17.24
N THR A 69 13.12 -19.78 -17.93
CA THR A 69 13.58 -20.56 -19.09
C THR A 69 12.42 -20.99 -19.99
N PRO A 70 12.46 -20.73 -21.32
CA PRO A 70 11.53 -21.35 -22.24
C PRO A 70 11.73 -22.87 -22.24
N ARG A 71 10.64 -23.62 -22.13
CA ARG A 71 10.61 -25.09 -22.13
C ARG A 71 11.43 -25.64 -23.30
N ARG A 72 12.58 -26.26 -23.01
CA ARG A 72 13.32 -27.06 -24.00
C ARG A 72 12.95 -28.55 -23.97
N SER A 73 12.35 -29.04 -22.88
CA SER A 73 11.79 -30.40 -22.80
C SER A 73 10.75 -30.51 -21.67
N ASN A 74 9.90 -31.55 -21.74
CA ASN A 74 8.86 -31.85 -20.75
C ASN A 74 9.37 -32.66 -19.54
N ILE A 75 10.68 -32.83 -19.36
CA ILE A 75 11.22 -33.83 -18.43
C ILE A 75 11.58 -33.23 -17.05
N SER A 76 11.90 -31.94 -16.97
CA SER A 76 12.05 -31.21 -15.69
C SER A 76 12.28 -29.74 -16.01
N THR A 77 11.49 -28.83 -15.43
CA THR A 77 11.94 -27.43 -15.31
C THR A 77 13.29 -27.45 -14.59
N GLN A 78 14.32 -26.78 -15.11
CA GLN A 78 15.52 -26.57 -14.29
C GLN A 78 15.08 -25.80 -13.03
N ASP A 79 15.18 -26.45 -11.88
CA ASP A 79 14.92 -25.83 -10.58
C ASP A 79 15.82 -24.59 -10.47
N HIS A 80 15.23 -23.41 -10.25
CA HIS A 80 15.97 -22.20 -9.90
C HIS A 80 15.54 -21.72 -8.53
N PHE A 81 16.38 -20.94 -7.87
CA PHE A 81 16.02 -20.31 -6.62
C PHE A 81 15.05 -19.15 -6.88
N TYR A 82 13.96 -19.10 -6.13
CA TYR A 82 13.02 -17.99 -6.21
C TYR A 82 13.75 -16.67 -6.04
N THR A 83 13.60 -15.78 -7.02
CA THR A 83 14.11 -14.41 -6.95
C THR A 83 13.00 -13.47 -7.37
N ARG A 84 12.63 -12.56 -6.45
CA ARG A 84 11.62 -11.55 -6.71
C ARG A 84 11.98 -10.71 -7.94
N PHE A 85 10.97 -10.30 -8.71
CA PHE A 85 11.06 -9.57 -9.99
C PHE A 85 11.71 -10.34 -11.15
N LEU A 86 12.31 -11.50 -10.90
CA LEU A 86 12.72 -12.45 -11.94
C LEU A 86 11.77 -13.63 -12.07
N CYS A 87 11.10 -14.01 -10.98
CA CYS A 87 10.07 -15.04 -10.90
C CYS A 87 8.69 -14.44 -10.72
N TYR A 88 7.63 -15.21 -11.01
CA TYR A 88 6.26 -14.81 -10.71
C TYR A 88 6.08 -14.56 -9.22
N GLY A 89 5.52 -13.41 -8.86
CA GLY A 89 5.13 -13.11 -7.48
C GLY A 89 4.03 -14.05 -6.97
N PRO A 90 3.76 -14.04 -5.65
CA PRO A 90 2.65 -14.79 -5.09
C PRO A 90 1.32 -14.25 -5.60
N GLU A 91 0.31 -15.11 -5.59
CA GLU A 91 -1.08 -14.72 -5.72
C GLU A 91 -1.56 -14.15 -4.38
N VAL A 92 -2.08 -12.92 -4.40
CA VAL A 92 -2.62 -12.26 -3.21
C VAL A 92 -4.12 -12.52 -3.13
N ARG A 93 -4.55 -13.16 -2.04
CA ARG A 93 -5.98 -13.42 -1.77
C ARG A 93 -6.45 -12.62 -0.58
N PHE A 94 -7.46 -11.78 -0.78
CA PHE A 94 -8.03 -10.96 0.28
C PHE A 94 -9.12 -11.71 1.03
N ALA A 95 -9.14 -11.54 2.35
CA ALA A 95 -10.12 -12.18 3.19
C ALA A 95 -11.54 -11.67 2.87
N THR A 96 -12.48 -12.59 2.76
CA THR A 96 -13.90 -12.25 2.61
C THR A 96 -14.55 -12.06 3.99
N ARG A 97 -15.75 -11.47 4.05
CA ARG A 97 -16.50 -11.28 5.31
C ARG A 97 -16.75 -12.60 6.07
N SER A 98 -16.86 -13.72 5.36
CA SER A 98 -17.10 -15.04 5.97
C SER A 98 -15.86 -15.61 6.65
N GLN A 99 -14.70 -14.98 6.50
CA GLN A 99 -13.45 -15.43 7.08
C GLN A 99 -13.13 -14.63 8.35
N PRO A 100 -12.48 -15.25 9.34
CA PRO A 100 -11.98 -14.54 10.51
C PRO A 100 -10.97 -13.49 10.06
N ARG A 101 -11.09 -12.28 10.62
CA ARG A 101 -10.12 -11.21 10.43
C ARG A 101 -9.15 -11.20 11.58
N TRP A 102 -7.91 -10.89 11.24
CA TRP A 102 -6.89 -10.56 12.21
C TRP A 102 -6.79 -9.04 12.25
N ILE A 103 -6.54 -8.49 13.42
CA ILE A 103 -6.30 -7.07 13.63
C ILE A 103 -4.89 -6.93 14.20
N LEU A 104 -4.14 -5.96 13.71
CA LEU A 104 -2.84 -5.61 14.27
C LEU A 104 -3.05 -5.07 15.68
N GLN A 105 -2.65 -5.84 16.69
CA GLN A 105 -2.70 -5.39 18.08
C GLN A 105 -1.45 -4.60 18.42
N GLN A 106 -0.30 -5.14 18.05
CA GLN A 106 0.99 -4.50 18.23
C GLN A 106 1.91 -4.95 17.10
N PRO A 107 2.52 -4.03 16.35
CA PRO A 107 3.58 -4.37 15.43
C PRO A 107 4.84 -4.78 16.19
N GLY A 108 5.59 -5.74 15.67
CA GLY A 108 6.80 -6.23 16.34
C GLY A 108 7.94 -6.46 15.36
N VAL A 109 9.17 -6.25 15.85
CA VAL A 109 10.40 -6.26 15.03
C VAL A 109 10.58 -7.58 14.25
N ALA A 110 10.29 -8.72 14.90
CA ALA A 110 10.41 -10.04 14.27
C ALA A 110 9.07 -10.61 13.80
N PHE A 111 7.98 -10.22 14.46
CA PHE A 111 6.63 -10.67 14.16
C PHE A 111 5.61 -9.67 14.69
N ASN A 112 4.55 -9.46 13.93
CA ASN A 112 3.38 -8.72 14.39
C ASN A 112 2.57 -9.54 15.38
N VAL A 113 2.13 -8.90 16.44
CA VAL A 113 1.14 -9.42 17.37
C VAL A 113 -0.23 -9.13 16.77
N LEU A 114 -0.82 -10.19 16.22
CA LEU A 114 -2.15 -10.17 15.65
C LEU A 114 -3.14 -10.77 16.64
N ARG A 115 -4.31 -10.18 16.74
CA ARG A 115 -5.44 -10.74 17.50
C ARG A 115 -6.60 -11.04 16.57
N PRO A 116 -7.47 -12.01 16.90
CA PRO A 116 -8.76 -12.10 16.24
C PRO A 116 -9.53 -10.79 16.44
N GLU A 117 -10.29 -10.43 15.42
CA GLU A 117 -11.26 -9.35 15.50
C GLU A 117 -12.30 -9.64 16.61
N ARG A 118 -12.68 -8.60 17.36
CA ARG A 118 -13.70 -8.64 18.41
C ARG A 118 -15.10 -8.67 17.79
N GLU A 119 -16.09 -9.05 18.59
CA GLU A 119 -17.49 -9.12 18.14
C GLU A 119 -18.01 -7.75 17.67
N GLU A 120 -17.72 -6.68 18.42
CA GLU A 120 -18.07 -5.30 18.08
C GLU A 120 -17.48 -4.86 16.72
N GLU A 121 -16.20 -5.15 16.48
CA GLU A 121 -15.51 -4.87 15.21
C GLU A 121 -16.12 -5.69 14.05
N CYS A 122 -16.58 -6.91 14.32
CA CYS A 122 -17.27 -7.76 13.33
C CYS A 122 -18.64 -7.19 12.94
N GLU A 123 -19.38 -6.67 13.93
CA GLU A 123 -20.67 -6.01 13.70
C GLU A 123 -20.50 -4.73 12.89
N GLN A 124 -19.48 -3.94 13.20
CA GLN A 124 -19.10 -2.70 12.50
C GLN A 124 -18.60 -2.90 11.06
N ARG A 125 -18.44 -4.15 10.60
CA ARG A 125 -18.00 -4.42 9.22
C ARG A 125 -19.00 -3.83 8.21
N PRO A 126 -18.52 -2.96 7.29
CA PRO A 126 -19.37 -2.40 6.24
C PRO A 126 -20.03 -3.53 5.43
N ASP A 127 -21.35 -3.51 5.30
CA ASP A 127 -22.06 -4.46 4.43
C ASP A 127 -22.34 -3.83 3.06
N ALA A 128 -21.50 -4.20 2.09
CA ALA A 128 -21.62 -3.80 0.71
C ALA A 128 -22.78 -4.47 -0.05
N ARG A 129 -23.60 -5.32 0.58
CA ARG A 129 -24.76 -5.96 -0.09
C ARG A 129 -25.72 -4.95 -0.73
N ILE A 130 -25.82 -3.72 -0.20
CA ILE A 130 -26.65 -2.68 -0.82
C ILE A 130 -26.06 -2.11 -2.13
N LEU A 131 -24.74 -2.22 -2.33
CA LEU A 131 -24.05 -1.70 -3.52
C LEU A 131 -24.41 -2.47 -4.80
N PHE A 132 -24.90 -3.70 -4.65
CA PHE A 132 -25.30 -4.56 -5.77
C PHE A 132 -26.67 -4.19 -6.37
N VAL A 133 -27.41 -3.27 -5.75
CA VAL A 133 -28.81 -3.02 -6.12
C VAL A 133 -28.96 -1.91 -7.16
N ASN A 134 -28.09 -0.87 -7.16
CA ASN A 134 -28.25 0.28 -8.07
C ASN A 134 -26.96 1.11 -8.26
N ARG A 135 -26.66 1.51 -9.51
CA ARG A 135 -25.50 2.36 -9.85
C ARG A 135 -25.51 3.73 -9.15
N LEU A 136 -26.69 4.31 -8.91
CA LEU A 136 -26.83 5.60 -8.21
C LEU A 136 -26.50 5.43 -6.72
N ILE A 137 -27.01 4.38 -6.08
CA ILE A 137 -26.68 4.06 -4.68
C ILE A 137 -25.17 3.79 -4.56
N TYR A 138 -24.59 3.03 -5.50
CA TYR A 138 -23.14 2.84 -5.56
C TYR A 138 -22.38 4.17 -5.65
N SER A 139 -22.81 5.09 -6.52
CA SER A 139 -22.13 6.39 -6.69
C SER A 139 -22.20 7.28 -5.45
N GLU A 140 -23.25 7.13 -4.64
CA GLU A 140 -23.48 7.92 -3.44
C GLU A 140 -22.77 7.34 -2.21
N VAL A 141 -22.77 6.01 -2.08
CA VAL A 141 -22.20 5.31 -0.93
C VAL A 141 -20.70 5.10 -1.06
N CYS A 142 -20.19 4.83 -2.26
CA CYS A 142 -18.77 4.54 -2.47
C CYS A 142 -17.84 5.63 -1.90
N PRO A 143 -18.11 6.95 -2.03
CA PRO A 143 -17.33 7.96 -1.33
C PRO A 143 -17.21 7.73 0.19
N LEU A 144 -18.27 7.32 0.86
CA LEU A 144 -18.30 7.08 2.32
C LEU A 144 -17.45 5.88 2.72
N LEU A 145 -17.34 4.89 1.83
CA LEU A 145 -16.56 3.67 2.04
C LEU A 145 -15.06 3.86 1.91
N TYR A 146 -14.58 4.94 1.28
CA TYR A 146 -13.16 5.12 1.00
C TYR A 146 -12.58 6.46 1.44
N ARG A 147 -13.39 7.53 1.47
CA ARG A 147 -12.90 8.87 1.79
C ARG A 147 -12.74 9.05 3.29
N GLY A 148 -11.64 9.67 3.70
CA GLY A 148 -11.35 9.95 5.10
C GLY A 148 -10.95 8.70 5.89
N ARG A 149 -10.77 7.56 5.21
CA ARG A 149 -10.27 6.32 5.80
C ARG A 149 -8.80 6.14 5.49
N ASN A 150 -8.11 5.49 6.41
CA ASN A 150 -6.74 5.05 6.25
C ASN A 150 -6.72 3.53 6.08
N PHE A 151 -6.26 3.05 4.93
CA PHE A 151 -6.28 1.62 4.64
C PHE A 151 -4.93 0.98 4.95
N LEU A 152 -4.94 -0.07 5.77
CA LEU A 152 -3.77 -0.89 6.07
C LEU A 152 -4.02 -2.32 5.61
N CYS A 153 -3.17 -2.83 4.73
CA CYS A 153 -3.18 -4.26 4.41
C CYS A 153 -2.37 -5.02 5.47
N ILE A 154 -2.80 -6.21 5.85
CA ILE A 154 -2.00 -7.11 6.71
C ILE A 154 -2.09 -8.54 6.24
N THR A 155 -0.96 -9.26 6.25
CA THR A 155 -1.01 -10.71 6.12
C THR A 155 -1.76 -11.28 7.31
N SER A 156 -2.63 -12.27 7.08
CA SER A 156 -3.43 -12.99 8.09
C SER A 156 -2.54 -13.79 9.08
N VAL A 157 -2.80 -15.09 9.32
CA VAL A 157 -2.11 -15.95 10.31
C VAL A 157 -0.55 -15.99 10.20
N CYS A 158 0.03 -15.36 9.17
CA CYS A 158 1.48 -15.22 9.08
C CYS A 158 1.97 -14.11 10.03
N SER A 159 2.45 -14.52 11.21
CA SER A 159 2.99 -13.61 12.22
C SER A 159 4.16 -12.76 11.72
N ARG A 160 4.86 -13.19 10.67
CA ARG A 160 6.00 -12.45 10.13
C ARG A 160 5.62 -11.27 9.25
N GLY A 161 4.37 -11.11 8.80
CA GLY A 161 4.13 -10.08 7.79
C GLY A 161 4.76 -10.43 6.44
N ARG A 162 4.21 -10.07 5.27
CA ARG A 162 4.88 -10.30 3.95
C ARG A 162 4.25 -9.54 2.79
N TYR A 163 5.07 -8.93 1.93
CA TYR A 163 4.68 -8.31 0.66
C TYR A 163 3.66 -7.18 0.78
N GLN A 164 3.83 -6.30 1.77
CA GLN A 164 2.86 -5.25 2.09
C GLN A 164 2.60 -4.28 0.95
N ALA A 165 3.65 -3.74 0.33
CA ALA A 165 3.49 -2.78 -0.75
C ALA A 165 2.83 -3.43 -1.97
N TYR A 166 3.24 -4.66 -2.27
CA TYR A 166 2.67 -5.44 -3.37
C TYR A 166 1.21 -5.82 -3.11
N ALA A 167 0.86 -6.27 -1.91
CA ALA A 167 -0.51 -6.62 -1.54
C ALA A 167 -1.41 -5.38 -1.54
N THR A 168 -0.90 -4.25 -1.05
CA THR A 168 -1.60 -2.96 -1.09
C THR A 168 -1.88 -2.54 -2.54
N GLU A 169 -0.87 -2.58 -3.42
CA GLU A 169 -1.06 -2.29 -4.85
C GLU A 169 -2.11 -3.23 -5.47
N LYS A 170 -2.04 -4.54 -5.19
CA LYS A 170 -3.00 -5.52 -5.69
C LYS A 170 -4.41 -5.22 -5.22
N TRP A 171 -4.59 -4.93 -3.93
CA TRP A 171 -5.89 -4.56 -3.36
C TRP A 171 -6.48 -3.35 -4.07
N LEU A 172 -5.68 -2.29 -4.25
CA LEU A 172 -6.08 -1.05 -4.90
C LEU A 172 -6.41 -1.27 -6.38
N SER A 173 -5.63 -2.12 -7.08
CA SER A 173 -5.83 -2.43 -8.50
C SER A 173 -7.17 -3.15 -8.77
N GLN A 174 -7.66 -3.94 -7.80
CA GLN A 174 -8.96 -4.62 -7.88
C GLN A 174 -10.14 -3.65 -7.69
N ARG A 175 -9.88 -2.40 -7.30
CA ARG A 175 -10.92 -1.37 -7.13
C ARG A 175 -11.21 -0.68 -8.46
N THR A 176 -12.49 -0.36 -8.66
CA THR A 176 -12.91 0.43 -9.82
C THR A 176 -12.21 1.80 -9.81
N PRO A 177 -11.99 2.42 -10.98
CA PRO A 177 -11.43 3.78 -11.03
C PRO A 177 -12.20 4.79 -10.17
N PHE A 178 -13.53 4.62 -10.07
CA PHE A 178 -14.37 5.46 -9.23
C PHE A 178 -14.06 5.29 -7.74
N ALA A 179 -14.01 4.05 -7.24
CA ALA A 179 -13.64 3.78 -5.84
C ALA A 179 -12.24 4.31 -5.50
N ARG A 180 -11.27 4.08 -6.39
CA ARG A 180 -9.91 4.61 -6.28
C ARG A 180 -9.84 6.13 -6.15
N SER A 181 -10.75 6.85 -6.81
CA SER A 181 -10.82 8.33 -6.74
C SER A 181 -11.29 8.87 -5.38
N HIS A 182 -11.73 7.99 -4.48
CA HIS A 182 -12.19 8.35 -3.14
C HIS A 182 -11.22 7.95 -2.04
N ILE A 183 -10.18 7.16 -2.35
CA ILE A 183 -9.14 6.80 -1.37
C ILE A 183 -8.27 8.03 -1.11
N THR A 184 -8.15 8.40 0.16
CA THR A 184 -7.43 9.62 0.61
C THR A 184 -6.16 9.33 1.38
N SER A 185 -6.12 8.22 2.12
CA SER A 185 -4.98 7.82 2.94
C SER A 185 -4.71 6.32 2.84
N ILE A 186 -3.43 5.95 2.91
CA ILE A 186 -2.93 4.57 2.92
C ILE A 186 -1.88 4.48 4.02
N SER A 187 -1.89 3.37 4.76
CA SER A 187 -0.84 2.99 5.69
C SER A 187 -0.06 1.80 5.17
N LEU A 188 1.23 1.80 5.46
CA LEU A 188 2.13 0.70 5.17
C LEU A 188 2.91 0.33 6.43
N LEU A 189 3.10 -0.97 6.64
CA LEU A 189 4.09 -1.47 7.59
C LEU A 189 5.40 -1.68 6.83
N CYS A 190 6.43 -1.00 7.29
CA CYS A 190 7.79 -1.08 6.81
C CYS A 190 8.61 -1.84 7.86
N GLN A 191 8.79 -3.14 7.64
CA GLN A 191 9.57 -4.04 8.49
C GLN A 191 10.34 -5.04 7.60
N ASP A 192 11.48 -5.55 8.07
CA ASP A 192 12.36 -6.47 7.29
C ASP A 192 11.66 -7.77 6.84
N ASN A 193 10.63 -8.16 7.58
CA ASN A 193 9.81 -9.35 7.34
C ASN A 193 8.56 -9.04 6.50
N GLU A 194 8.04 -7.82 6.56
CA GLU A 194 6.83 -7.36 5.86
C GLU A 194 7.03 -7.07 4.37
N GLU A 195 8.28 -6.93 3.91
CA GLU A 195 8.61 -6.73 2.51
C GLU A 195 9.72 -7.69 2.04
N ASP A 196 10.14 -7.59 0.79
CA ASP A 196 11.21 -8.41 0.23
C ASP A 196 12.49 -8.33 1.10
N CYS A 197 13.15 -9.47 1.37
CA CYS A 197 14.38 -9.49 2.18
C CYS A 197 15.61 -8.85 1.51
N ARG A 198 15.49 -8.39 0.25
CA ARG A 198 16.58 -7.75 -0.50
C ARG A 198 16.24 -6.29 -0.68
N GLU A 199 17.11 -5.40 -0.22
CA GLU A 199 16.91 -3.94 -0.28
C GLU A 199 16.50 -3.44 -1.68
N SER A 200 17.20 -3.88 -2.74
CA SER A 200 16.87 -3.49 -4.12
C SER A 200 15.47 -3.92 -4.56
N ALA A 201 14.97 -5.04 -4.03
CA ALA A 201 13.61 -5.50 -4.28
C ALA A 201 12.59 -4.67 -3.49
N VAL A 202 12.89 -4.33 -2.22
CA VAL A 202 12.06 -3.41 -1.41
C VAL A 202 11.90 -2.06 -2.11
N SER A 203 13.01 -1.43 -2.50
CA SER A 203 12.98 -0.15 -3.22
C SER A 203 12.15 -0.25 -4.51
N THR A 204 12.31 -1.35 -5.25
CA THR A 204 11.51 -1.59 -6.47
C THR A 204 10.02 -1.69 -6.15
N ALA A 205 9.62 -2.41 -5.09
CA ALA A 205 8.23 -2.52 -4.66
C ALA A 205 7.64 -1.16 -4.22
N TYR A 206 8.39 -0.38 -3.45
CA TYR A 206 7.98 0.95 -3.00
C TYR A 206 7.85 1.95 -4.16
N ILE A 207 8.75 1.87 -5.14
CA ILE A 207 8.63 2.64 -6.38
C ILE A 207 7.37 2.23 -7.17
N GLN A 208 7.08 0.93 -7.29
CA GLN A 208 5.88 0.45 -8.00
C GLN A 208 4.60 0.95 -7.32
N LEU A 209 4.49 0.80 -6.00
CA LEU A 209 3.37 1.31 -5.23
C LEU A 209 3.25 2.84 -5.35
N SER A 210 4.35 3.57 -5.24
CA SER A 210 4.36 5.04 -5.35
C SER A 210 3.85 5.52 -6.71
N ARG A 211 4.31 4.88 -7.79
CA ARG A 211 3.81 5.14 -9.15
C ARG A 211 2.33 4.82 -9.26
N PHE A 212 1.87 3.70 -8.68
CA PHE A 212 0.46 3.36 -8.68
C PHE A 212 -0.37 4.42 -7.96
N ILE A 213 0.05 4.88 -6.76
CA ILE A 213 -0.64 5.93 -6.00
C ILE A 213 -0.76 7.21 -6.86
N LEU A 214 0.35 7.65 -7.48
CA LEU A 214 0.38 8.85 -8.32
C LEU A 214 -0.56 8.75 -9.53
N ASN A 215 -0.60 7.59 -10.19
CA ASN A 215 -1.34 7.40 -11.44
C ASN A 215 -2.81 7.03 -11.24
N SER A 216 -3.12 6.29 -10.16
CA SER A 216 -4.41 5.63 -9.99
C SER A 216 -5.25 6.17 -8.85
N LEU A 217 -4.67 6.90 -7.90
CA LEU A 217 -5.37 7.38 -6.71
C LEU A 217 -5.37 8.91 -6.63
N PRO A 218 -6.15 9.62 -7.47
CA PRO A 218 -5.99 11.07 -7.66
C PRO A 218 -6.23 11.92 -6.40
N ARG A 219 -6.93 11.38 -5.39
CA ARG A 219 -7.23 12.08 -4.13
C ARG A 219 -6.43 11.56 -2.93
N CYS A 220 -5.52 10.61 -3.14
CA CYS A 220 -4.63 10.16 -2.08
C CYS A 220 -3.60 11.25 -1.78
N LEU A 221 -3.70 11.85 -0.60
CA LEU A 221 -2.84 12.97 -0.18
C LEU A 221 -2.05 12.64 1.09
N SER A 222 -2.17 11.41 1.59
CA SER A 222 -1.50 10.98 2.80
C SER A 222 -1.01 9.55 2.64
N LEU A 223 0.26 9.34 2.97
CA LEU A 223 0.84 8.01 3.15
C LEU A 223 1.41 7.96 4.57
N CYS A 224 0.98 6.97 5.35
CA CYS A 224 1.50 6.72 6.68
C CYS A 224 2.45 5.52 6.62
N LEU A 225 3.71 5.74 6.94
CA LEU A 225 4.75 4.71 7.01
C LEU A 225 4.98 4.42 8.48
N ASN A 226 4.74 3.19 8.89
CA ASN A 226 5.10 2.73 10.22
C ASN A 226 6.35 1.86 10.06
N VAL A 227 7.45 2.27 10.67
CA VAL A 227 8.82 1.84 10.35
C VAL A 227 9.46 1.29 11.61
N TRP A 228 10.05 0.09 11.53
CA TRP A 228 10.70 -0.58 12.67
C TRP A 228 12.18 -0.85 12.47
N SER A 229 12.72 -0.53 11.31
CA SER A 229 14.14 -0.68 11.00
C SER A 229 14.60 0.55 10.22
N ALA A 230 15.72 1.13 10.67
CA ALA A 230 16.36 2.27 10.01
C ALA A 230 16.91 1.89 8.62
N ASP A 231 17.13 0.60 8.38
CA ASP A 231 17.72 0.09 7.14
C ASP A 231 16.70 0.00 5.98
N ILE A 232 15.44 0.36 6.23
CA ILE A 232 14.41 0.29 5.20
C ILE A 232 14.55 1.47 4.23
N PRO A 233 14.64 1.23 2.91
CA PRO A 233 14.90 2.27 1.91
C PRO A 233 13.65 3.13 1.62
N LEU A 234 13.24 3.97 2.57
CA LEU A 234 12.04 4.80 2.47
C LEU A 234 12.15 5.91 1.42
N HIS A 235 13.37 6.30 1.01
CA HIS A 235 13.63 7.30 -0.04
C HIS A 235 12.82 7.07 -1.32
N SER A 236 12.48 5.82 -1.63
CA SER A 236 11.63 5.44 -2.76
C SER A 236 10.27 6.15 -2.79
N PHE A 237 9.74 6.55 -1.63
CA PHE A 237 8.47 7.28 -1.52
C PHE A 237 8.58 8.78 -1.80
N ALA A 238 9.80 9.36 -1.88
CA ALA A 238 9.99 10.79 -2.14
C ALA A 238 9.32 11.25 -3.44
N MET A 239 9.14 10.35 -4.42
CA MET A 239 8.45 10.70 -5.66
C MET A 239 6.97 11.08 -5.47
N LEU A 240 6.35 10.69 -4.36
CA LEU A 240 4.95 11.01 -4.06
C LEU A 240 4.73 12.52 -3.90
N PHE A 241 5.76 13.27 -3.48
CA PHE A 241 5.71 14.74 -3.36
C PHE A 241 5.52 15.47 -4.70
N ARG A 242 5.62 14.77 -5.84
CA ARG A 242 5.17 15.30 -7.14
C ARG A 242 3.69 15.66 -7.15
N ARG A 243 2.90 15.08 -6.25
CA ARG A 243 1.50 15.46 -6.04
C ARG A 243 1.43 16.61 -5.05
N LYS A 244 0.89 17.75 -5.50
CA LYS A 244 0.65 18.91 -4.65
C LYS A 244 -0.21 18.54 -3.44
N GLY A 245 0.24 18.91 -2.25
CA GLY A 245 -0.45 18.67 -0.99
C GLY A 245 -0.30 17.24 -0.45
N MET A 246 0.55 16.41 -1.07
CA MET A 246 0.91 15.10 -0.52
C MET A 246 1.68 15.27 0.79
N ARG A 247 1.38 14.42 1.77
CA ARG A 247 2.07 14.34 3.05
C ARG A 247 2.50 12.90 3.29
N ILE A 248 3.70 12.72 3.80
CA ILE A 248 4.18 11.43 4.30
C ILE A 248 4.35 11.56 5.80
N TYR A 249 3.64 10.70 6.54
CA TYR A 249 3.78 10.56 7.98
C TYR A 249 4.67 9.37 8.23
N VAL A 250 5.70 9.52 9.04
CA VAL A 250 6.60 8.42 9.41
C VAL A 250 6.57 8.25 10.92
N ASN A 251 6.17 7.07 11.35
CA ASN A 251 6.24 6.63 12.73
C ASN A 251 7.42 5.63 12.82
N THR A 252 8.45 5.93 13.60
CA THR A 252 9.71 5.17 13.67
C THR A 252 9.87 4.30 14.92
N ASP A 253 8.95 4.39 15.88
CA ASP A 253 8.91 3.51 17.05
C ASP A 253 7.51 3.48 17.67
N VAL A 254 7.11 2.33 18.24
CA VAL A 254 5.80 2.22 18.94
C VAL A 254 5.90 2.77 20.36
N GLU A 255 7.12 2.85 20.90
CA GLU A 255 7.36 3.31 22.26
C GLU A 255 7.53 4.85 22.36
N ASP A 256 7.83 5.52 21.24
CA ASP A 256 7.87 6.98 21.14
C ASP A 256 6.72 7.48 20.26
N ASP A 257 5.91 8.42 20.77
CA ASP A 257 4.77 9.01 20.04
C ASP A 257 5.19 9.99 18.93
N ASP A 258 6.47 9.99 18.54
CA ASP A 258 7.03 10.92 17.57
C ASP A 258 6.65 10.54 16.14
N ILE A 259 5.65 11.25 15.61
CA ILE A 259 5.25 11.18 14.21
C ILE A 259 5.96 12.29 13.43
N TYR A 260 6.88 11.90 12.56
CA TYR A 260 7.51 12.83 11.63
C TYR A 260 6.58 13.12 10.45
N VAL A 261 6.37 14.39 10.14
CA VAL A 261 5.51 14.82 9.03
C VAL A 261 6.34 15.52 7.97
N PHE A 262 6.35 14.94 6.77
CA PHE A 262 7.06 15.48 5.63
C PHE A 262 6.06 16.03 4.61
N CYS A 263 6.29 17.27 4.18
CA CYS A 263 5.45 17.97 3.20
C CYS A 263 6.15 18.21 1.86
N ASP A 264 7.44 17.88 1.76
CA ASP A 264 8.24 18.03 0.56
C ASP A 264 9.32 16.94 0.48
N ALA A 265 9.80 16.73 -0.74
CA ALA A 265 10.81 15.71 -1.01
C ALA A 265 12.17 16.02 -0.41
N TRP A 266 12.52 17.30 -0.24
CA TRP A 266 13.84 17.69 0.23
C TRP A 266 14.02 17.30 1.70
N LEU A 267 13.09 17.70 2.57
CA LEU A 267 13.11 17.32 3.99
C LEU A 267 13.07 15.80 4.17
N PHE A 268 12.24 15.11 3.39
CA PHE A 268 12.13 13.66 3.45
C PHE A 268 13.43 12.96 3.04
N MET A 269 14.07 13.42 1.96
CA MET A 269 15.33 12.86 1.48
C MET A 269 16.53 13.22 2.37
N GLN A 270 16.51 14.36 3.05
CA GLN A 270 17.53 14.65 4.06
C GLN A 270 17.50 13.66 5.23
N HIS A 271 16.32 13.16 5.57
CA HIS A 271 16.14 12.25 6.70
C HIS A 271 16.32 10.78 6.30
N PHE A 272 15.83 10.37 5.12
CA PHE A 272 15.78 8.96 4.70
C PHE A 272 16.49 8.64 3.38
N GLY A 273 17.12 9.61 2.74
CA GLY A 273 17.83 9.45 1.47
C GLY A 273 19.35 9.34 1.65
N ASN A 274 19.98 8.65 0.71
CA ASN A 274 21.42 8.77 0.50
C ASN A 274 21.71 9.95 -0.45
N SER A 275 22.88 10.57 -0.32
CA SER A 275 23.27 11.74 -1.14
C SER A 275 23.27 11.45 -2.65
N GLU A 276 23.53 10.20 -3.04
CA GLU A 276 23.57 9.78 -4.45
C GLU A 276 22.16 9.55 -5.04
N ASP A 277 21.21 9.05 -4.25
CA ASP A 277 19.83 8.79 -4.70
C ASP A 277 19.08 10.10 -4.99
N TRP A 278 19.41 11.17 -4.27
CA TRP A 278 18.80 12.49 -4.45
C TRP A 278 19.07 13.07 -5.85
N ILE A 279 20.30 12.89 -6.34
CA ILE A 279 20.74 13.39 -7.64
C ILE A 279 19.94 12.69 -8.76
N ASP A 280 19.84 11.36 -8.72
CA ASP A 280 19.13 10.63 -9.76
C ASP A 280 17.61 10.91 -9.79
N LEU A 281 16.99 11.19 -8.64
CA LEU A 281 15.56 11.48 -8.52
C LEU A 281 15.20 12.90 -8.97
N TYR A 282 16.09 13.87 -8.73
CA TYR A 282 15.92 15.28 -9.07
C TYR A 282 16.32 15.57 -10.53
N TYR A 283 17.48 15.08 -10.98
CA TYR A 283 18.04 15.41 -12.29
C TYR A 283 17.39 14.69 -13.48
N ARG A 284 16.69 13.55 -13.28
CA ARG A 284 15.98 12.88 -14.38
C ARG A 284 14.74 13.61 -14.89
N LYS A 285 14.34 14.76 -14.32
CA LYS A 285 13.11 15.45 -14.79
C LYS A 285 13.10 16.97 -14.90
N GLU A 286 14.13 17.73 -14.53
CA GLU A 286 14.05 19.20 -14.63
C GLU A 286 15.09 19.95 -15.48
N HIS A 287 16.13 19.32 -16.03
CA HIS A 287 17.12 20.08 -16.82
C HIS A 287 17.42 19.50 -18.20
N THR A 288 16.97 20.23 -19.23
CA THR A 288 17.75 20.46 -20.44
C THR A 288 19.14 20.98 -20.08
N GLN A 289 20.11 20.62 -20.91
CA GLN A 289 21.57 20.61 -20.72
C GLN A 289 22.27 21.90 -20.22
N GLU A 290 21.56 23.01 -19.98
CA GLU A 290 22.15 24.32 -19.68
C GLU A 290 22.42 24.61 -18.19
N ASP A 291 21.76 23.92 -17.24
CA ASP A 291 21.91 24.22 -15.80
C ASP A 291 23.01 23.40 -15.09
N LEU A 292 23.66 22.46 -15.79
CA LEU A 292 24.74 21.64 -15.23
C LEU A 292 26.07 22.42 -15.06
N GLU A 293 26.27 23.50 -15.82
CA GLU A 293 27.53 24.25 -15.78
C GLU A 293 27.59 25.26 -14.61
N SER A 294 26.46 25.75 -14.09
CA SER A 294 26.46 26.73 -12.98
C SER A 294 26.65 26.08 -11.60
N VAL A 295 26.14 24.86 -11.39
CA VAL A 295 26.29 24.15 -10.11
C VAL A 295 27.69 23.55 -9.95
N LEU A 296 28.33 23.16 -11.06
CA LEU A 296 29.72 22.68 -11.04
C LEU A 296 30.74 23.82 -10.89
N SER A 297 30.43 25.06 -11.32
CA SER A 297 31.28 26.22 -11.05
C SER A 297 31.26 26.64 -9.58
N ASP A 298 30.11 26.52 -8.91
CA ASP A 298 29.96 26.93 -7.51
C ASP A 298 30.55 25.93 -6.50
N SER A 299 30.70 24.66 -6.89
CA SER A 299 31.31 23.61 -6.06
C SER A 299 32.84 23.57 -6.14
N VAL A 300 33.46 24.25 -7.11
CA VAL A 300 34.93 24.41 -7.21
C VAL A 300 35.43 25.61 -6.40
N HIS A 301 34.58 26.58 -6.05
CA HIS A 301 34.99 27.77 -5.29
C HIS A 301 34.90 27.67 -3.76
N LEU A 302 34.50 26.51 -3.21
CA LEU A 302 34.40 26.30 -1.76
C LEU A 302 35.43 25.32 -1.17
N ARG A 303 36.54 25.07 -1.88
CA ARG A 303 37.73 24.44 -1.31
C ARG A 303 38.94 25.37 -1.47
N GLN A 304 39.12 26.25 -0.49
CA GLN A 304 40.45 26.73 -0.11
C GLN A 304 41.10 25.72 0.84
#